data_AF-A0A3B0WUV5-F1
#
_entry.id   AF-A0A3B0WUV5-F1
#
_cell.length_a   1.000
_cell.length_b   1.000
_cell.length_c   1.000
_cell.angle_alpha   90.00
_cell.angle_beta   90.00
_cell.angle_gamma   90.00
#
_symmetry.space_group_name_H-M   'P 1'
#
loop_
_entity.id
_entity.type
_entity.pdbx_description
1 polymer ?
#
loop_
_entity_poly.entity_id
_entity_poly.type
_entity_poly.pdbx_seq_one_letter_code
_entity_poly.pdbx_strand_id
1 'polypeptide(L)' 'YLGNRRLKQLGYKTIGDTPNSVPWLDEQVNIKKEKNFFETKVTEYQSGSALEWEA' A
#
# COMPACT_ATOMS: atom_id res chain seq x y z
N TYR A 1 2.16 9.83 -20.07
CA TYR A 1 1.69 9.00 -18.95
C TYR A 1 1.09 9.79 -17.79
N LEU A 2 1.90 10.47 -16.96
CA LEU A 2 1.42 11.10 -15.70
C LEU A 2 0.35 12.19 -15.93
N GLY A 3 0.54 13.05 -16.93
CA GLY A 3 -0.46 14.06 -17.33
C GLY A 3 -1.80 13.42 -17.72
N ASN A 4 -1.77 12.40 -18.58
CA ASN A 4 -2.96 11.63 -18.97
C ASN A 4 -3.65 10.94 -17.79
N ARG A 5 -2.88 10.42 -16.83
CA ARG A 5 -3.42 9.86 -15.58
C ARG A 5 -4.19 10.91 -14.76
N ARG A 6 -3.65 12.14 -14.66
CA ARG A 6 -4.32 13.26 -13.96
C ARG A 6 -5.56 13.74 -14.71
N LEU A 7 -5.50 13.85 -16.03
CA LEU A 7 -6.66 14.20 -16.85
C LEU A 7 -7.81 13.21 -16.62
N LYS A 8 -7.52 11.90 -16.62
CA LYS A 8 -8.51 10.86 -16.34
C LYS A 8 -9.13 10.99 -14.93
N GLN A 9 -8.33 11.30 -13.91
CA GLN A 9 -8.84 11.54 -12.54
C GLN A 9 -9.79 12.74 -12.47
N LEU A 10 -9.57 13.73 -13.32
CA LEU A 10 -10.38 14.95 -13.42
C LEU A 10 -11.54 14.83 -14.43
N GLY A 11 -11.75 13.66 -15.05
CA GLY A 11 -12.81 13.41 -16.03
C GLY A 11 -12.54 13.96 -17.44
N TYR A 12 -11.32 14.44 -17.72
CA TYR A 12 -10.93 14.92 -19.04
C TYR A 12 -10.40 13.79 -19.94
N LYS A 13 -10.50 14.00 -21.26
CA LYS A 13 -9.94 13.09 -22.26
C LYS A 13 -8.40 13.12 -22.23
N THR A 14 -7.78 11.96 -22.37
CA THR A 14 -6.32 11.84 -22.45
C THR A 14 -5.79 12.39 -23.77
N ILE A 15 -4.59 12.97 -23.73
CA ILE A 15 -3.95 13.59 -24.90
C ILE A 15 -2.80 12.70 -25.36
N GLY A 16 -2.94 12.15 -26.57
CA GLY A 16 -1.95 11.25 -27.17
C GLY A 16 -1.77 9.93 -26.40
N ASP A 17 -0.93 9.06 -26.97
CA ASP A 17 -0.46 7.87 -26.28
C ASP A 17 0.98 8.11 -25.82
N THR A 18 1.20 8.05 -24.51
CA THR A 18 2.52 8.30 -23.93
C THR A 18 2.77 7.27 -22.85
N PRO A 19 3.67 6.30 -23.09
CA PRO A 19 3.94 5.20 -22.17
C PRO A 19 4.57 5.70 -20.87
N ASN A 20 4.49 4.88 -19.82
CA ASN A 20 5.15 5.16 -18.55
C ASN A 20 6.67 4.93 -18.69
N SER A 21 7.48 5.94 -18.35
CA SER A 21 8.94 5.82 -18.33
C SER A 21 9.48 5.06 -17.13
N VAL A 22 8.69 4.90 -16.07
CA VAL A 22 9.08 4.26 -14.80
C VAL A 22 8.01 3.25 -14.34
N PRO A 23 7.83 2.13 -15.06
CA PRO A 23 6.80 1.13 -14.73
C PRO A 23 7.00 0.52 -13.34
N TRP A 24 8.24 0.23 -12.95
CA TRP A 24 8.58 -0.36 -11.65
C TRP A 24 8.15 0.52 -10.47
N LEU A 25 8.27 1.84 -10.59
CA LEU A 25 7.91 2.77 -9.52
C LEU A 25 6.39 2.83 -9.37
N ASP A 26 5.68 2.81 -10.49
CA ASP A 26 4.21 2.83 -10.48
C ASP A 26 3.65 1.51 -9.93
N GLU A 27 4.32 0.39 -10.18
CA GLU A 27 4.01 -0.89 -9.53
C GLU A 27 4.14 -0.78 -8.01
N GLN A 28 5.30 -0.32 -7.51
CA GLN A 28 5.55 -0.16 -6.08
C GLN A 28 4.55 0.77 -5.37
N VAL A 29 4.15 1.88 -6.02
CA VAL A 29 3.17 2.83 -5.47
C VAL A 29 1.77 2.24 -5.40
N ASN A 30 1.41 1.36 -6.35
CA ASN A 30 0.09 0.73 -6.41
C ASN A 30 0.01 -0.59 -5.65
N ILE A 31 1.11 -1.08 -5.04
CA ILE A 31 1.07 -2.21 -4.12
C ILE A 31 0.13 -1.86 -2.98
N LYS A 32 -0.99 -2.59 -2.89
CA LYS A 32 -1.86 -2.51 -1.72
C LYS A 32 -1.03 -2.93 -0.52
N LYS A 33 -1.01 -2.09 0.53
CA LYS A 33 -0.40 -2.45 1.81
C LYS A 33 -1.16 -3.65 2.38
N GLU A 34 -0.70 -4.86 2.08
CA GLU A 34 -1.08 -6.02 2.86
C GLU A 34 -0.46 -5.83 4.26
N LYS A 35 -1.24 -6.24 5.27
CA LYS A 35 -1.01 -5.98 6.70
C LYS A 35 0.49 -6.05 7.04
N ASN A 36 1.05 -4.93 7.51
CA ASN A 36 2.49 -4.84 7.74
C ASN A 36 2.91 -5.91 8.75
N PHE A 37 4.00 -6.62 8.48
CA PHE A 37 4.54 -7.71 9.32
C PHE A 37 4.57 -7.37 10.82
N PHE A 38 4.86 -6.11 11.17
CA PHE A 38 4.91 -5.60 12.54
C PHE A 38 3.54 -5.55 13.23
N GLU A 39 2.44 -5.33 12.51
CA GLU A 39 1.08 -5.33 13.08
C GLU A 39 0.65 -6.74 13.51
N THR A 40 1.12 -7.77 12.82
CA THR A 40 0.84 -9.17 13.17
C THR A 40 1.64 -9.61 14.40
N LYS A 41 2.91 -9.21 14.50
CA LYS A 41 3.80 -9.61 15.60
C LYS A 41 3.52 -8.91 16.93
N VAL A 42 3.06 -7.66 16.92
CA VAL A 42 2.68 -6.95 18.18
C VAL A 42 1.51 -7.63 18.88
N THR A 43 0.57 -8.21 18.11
CA THR A 43 -0.60 -8.88 18.68
C THR A 43 -0.23 -10.20 19.37
N GLU A 44 0.79 -10.92 18.85
CA GLU A 44 1.22 -12.22 19.41
C GLU A 44 1.93 -12.08 20.77
N TYR A 45 2.71 -11.03 21.01
CA TYR A 45 3.35 -10.82 22.32
C TYR A 45 2.39 -10.33 23.40
N GLN A 46 1.29 -9.67 23.02
CA GLN A 46 0.31 -9.18 23.99
C GLN A 46 -0.50 -10.34 24.61
N SER A 47 -0.69 -11.45 23.88
CA SER A 47 -1.39 -12.65 24.38
C SER A 47 -0.54 -13.55 25.30
N GLY A 48 0.76 -13.30 25.45
CA GLY A 48 1.66 -14.11 26.27
C GLY A 48 1.79 -13.68 27.73
N SER A 49 1.11 -12.60 28.16
CA SER A 49 1.26 -12.01 29.50
C SER A 49 0.02 -12.18 30.38
N ALA A 50 -0.58 -13.38 30.36
CA ALA A 50 -1.55 -13.81 31.36
C ALA A 50 -0.93 -14.90 32.26
N LEU A 51 0.27 -14.64 32.79
CA LEU A 51 0.81 -15.42 33.90
C LEU A 51 0.09 -14.96 35.17
N GLU A 52 -1.04 -15.61 35.48
CA GLU A 52 -1.60 -15.59 36.83
C GLU A 52 -0.63 -16.32 37.75
N TRP A 53 0.00 -15.58 38.66
CA TRP A 53 0.70 -16.17 39.79
C TRP A 53 -0.37 -16.46 40.84
N GLU A 54 -0.75 -17.74 41.01
CA GLU A 54 -1.53 -18.16 42.18
C GLU A 54 -0.72 -17.81 43.45
N ALA A 55 -1.32 -16.99 44.30
CA ALA A 55 -0.85 -16.66 45.64
C ALA A 55 -1.75 -17.33 46.69
#